data_AF-A0A858LHX0-F1
#
_entry.id   AF-A0A858LHX0-F1
#
_cell.length_a   1.000
_cell.length_b   1.000
_cell.length_c   1.000
_cell.angle_alpha   90.00
_cell.angle_beta   90.00
_cell.angle_gamma   90.00
#
_symmetry.space_group_name_H-M   'P 1'
#
loop_
_entity.id
_entity.type
_entity.pdbx_description
1 polymer ?
#
loop_
_entity_poly.entity_id
_entity_poly.type
_entity_poly.pdbx_seq_one_letter_code
_entity_poly.pdbx_strand_id
1 'polypeptide(L)'
;IDAVGYGSQLIEDGDADVVISGASDAPISPISMACFDTIRATTANNGDPEHAAKPFDARRDGFVMGEGAAVLVLEELEHARRRGVDIYCEVSGYANRCNAFHMTGLRPDGVEMAEAIDQALGQGRIDPAEVGYVNAHGSGTQQNDRHETAAVKRS
;
A
#
# COMPACT_ATOMS: atom_id res chain seq x y z
N ILE A 1 -5.31 0.35 -2.66
CA ILE A 1 -4.39 0.46 -3.82
C ILE A 1 -5.01 -0.24 -5.02
N ASP A 2 -5.44 -1.50 -4.86
CA ASP A 2 -6.04 -2.35 -5.89
C ASP A 2 -7.12 -1.66 -6.73
N ALA A 3 -8.08 -0.96 -6.11
CA ALA A 3 -9.13 -0.22 -6.83
C ALA A 3 -8.61 0.91 -7.75
N VAL A 4 -7.43 1.46 -7.46
CA VAL A 4 -6.73 2.42 -8.32
C VAL A 4 -6.02 1.69 -9.46
N GLY A 5 -5.35 0.58 -9.16
CA GLY A 5 -4.69 -0.27 -10.16
C GLY A 5 -5.65 -0.82 -11.22
N TYR A 6 -6.77 -1.39 -10.78
CA TYR A 6 -7.84 -1.84 -11.68
C TYR A 6 -8.50 -0.68 -12.43
N GLY A 7 -8.60 0.51 -11.83
CA GLY A 7 -9.10 1.71 -12.50
C GLY A 7 -8.16 2.22 -13.59
N SER A 8 -6.84 2.15 -13.37
CA SER A 8 -5.81 2.43 -14.38
C SER A 8 -5.92 1.45 -15.55
N GLN A 9 -6.01 0.15 -15.26
CA GLN A 9 -6.14 -0.90 -16.28
C GLN A 9 -7.36 -0.68 -17.20
N LEU A 10 -8.51 -0.28 -16.67
CA LEU A 10 -9.70 0.04 -17.48
C LEU A 10 -9.49 1.24 -18.42
N ILE A 11 -8.63 2.19 -18.04
CA ILE A 11 -8.27 3.34 -18.89
C ILE A 11 -7.23 2.92 -19.94
N GLU A 12 -6.22 2.14 -19.54
CA GLU A 12 -5.17 1.61 -20.42
C GLU A 12 -5.74 0.67 -21.50
N ASP A 13 -6.71 -0.17 -21.15
CA ASP A 13 -7.39 -1.10 -22.05
C ASP A 13 -8.42 -0.39 -22.97
N GLY A 14 -8.75 0.88 -22.69
CA GLY A 14 -9.69 1.70 -23.46
C GLY A 14 -11.17 1.47 -23.13
N ASP A 15 -11.47 0.79 -22.02
CA ASP A 15 -12.84 0.54 -21.55
C ASP A 15 -13.51 1.78 -20.91
N ALA A 16 -12.73 2.75 -20.44
CA ALA A 16 -13.24 4.01 -19.88
C ALA A 16 -12.26 5.19 -20.04
N ASP A 17 -12.76 6.40 -20.34
CA ASP A 17 -11.95 7.64 -20.30
C ASP A 17 -11.78 8.20 -18.87
N VAL A 18 -12.64 7.79 -17.92
CA VAL A 18 -12.72 8.30 -16.54
C VAL A 18 -13.20 7.18 -15.61
N VAL A 19 -12.52 6.97 -14.48
CA VAL A 19 -12.87 6.01 -13.44
C VAL A 19 -12.87 6.66 -12.06
N ILE A 20 -13.89 6.37 -11.24
CA ILE A 20 -13.92 6.76 -9.83
C ILE A 20 -13.40 5.58 -9.00
N SER A 21 -12.20 5.72 -8.43
CA SER A 21 -11.50 4.67 -7.70
C SER A 21 -11.30 5.07 -6.25
N GLY A 22 -11.65 4.20 -5.31
CA GLY A 22 -11.55 4.52 -3.88
C GLY A 22 -11.85 3.35 -2.97
N ALA A 23 -11.80 3.62 -1.67
CA ALA A 23 -12.17 2.68 -0.61
C ALA A 23 -12.60 3.44 0.65
N SER A 24 -13.35 2.75 1.51
CA SER A 24 -13.66 3.17 2.87
C SER A 24 -13.51 1.97 3.79
N ASP A 25 -12.96 2.18 4.98
CA ASP A 25 -12.90 1.17 6.03
C ASP A 25 -13.30 1.79 7.38
N ALA A 26 -14.04 1.03 8.17
CA ALA A 26 -14.50 1.38 9.51
C ALA A 26 -14.39 0.16 10.45
N PRO A 27 -13.16 -0.31 10.73
CA PRO A 27 -12.93 -1.54 11.46
C PRO A 27 -13.02 -1.40 12.97
N ILE A 28 -13.11 -0.19 13.56
CA ILE A 28 -13.05 0.01 15.02
C ILE A 28 -14.36 -0.43 15.67
N SER A 29 -14.44 -1.73 15.94
CA SER A 29 -15.47 -2.37 16.75
C SER A 29 -14.84 -3.19 17.88
N PRO A 30 -15.56 -3.46 18.99
CA PRO A 30 -15.05 -4.32 20.06
C PRO A 30 -14.62 -5.71 19.57
N ILE A 31 -15.30 -6.26 18.55
CA ILE A 31 -14.98 -7.57 17.97
C ILE A 31 -13.68 -7.48 17.17
N SER A 32 -13.55 -6.51 16.28
CA SER A 32 -12.34 -6.32 15.46
C SER A 32 -11.10 -6.11 16.33
N MET A 33 -11.19 -5.21 17.32
CA MET A 33 -10.10 -4.93 18.25
C MET A 33 -9.69 -6.19 19.01
N ALA A 34 -10.64 -6.97 19.53
CA ALA A 34 -10.35 -8.23 20.20
C ALA A 34 -9.69 -9.26 19.27
N CYS A 35 -10.12 -9.35 18.00
CA CYS A 35 -9.51 -10.25 17.01
C CYS A 35 -8.04 -9.89 16.70
N PHE A 36 -7.73 -8.60 16.49
CA PHE A 36 -6.37 -8.16 16.18
C PHE A 36 -5.43 -8.18 17.40
N ASP A 37 -5.94 -7.92 18.60
CA ASP A 37 -5.19 -8.08 19.86
C ASP A 37 -4.87 -9.55 20.15
N THR A 38 -5.81 -10.46 19.90
CA THR A 38 -5.62 -11.92 20.07
C THR A 38 -4.44 -12.45 19.24
N ILE A 39 -4.24 -11.93 18.02
CA ILE A 39 -3.10 -12.27 17.16
C ILE A 39 -1.86 -11.38 17.38
N ARG A 40 -1.90 -10.46 18.35
CA ARG A 40 -0.83 -9.50 18.71
C ARG A 40 -0.36 -8.63 17.54
N ALA A 41 -1.30 -8.19 16.71
CA ALA A 41 -0.99 -7.30 15.59
C ALA A 41 -1.07 -5.80 15.99
N THR A 42 -1.93 -5.47 16.96
CA THR A 42 -2.03 -4.13 17.54
C THR A 42 -1.02 -3.91 18.66
N THR A 43 -0.51 -2.68 18.79
CA THR A 43 0.35 -2.28 19.92
C THR A 43 -0.42 -2.26 21.24
N ALA A 44 0.23 -2.71 22.32
CA ALA A 44 -0.31 -2.63 23.68
C ALA A 44 0.09 -1.32 24.40
N ASN A 45 0.86 -0.44 23.75
CA ASN A 45 1.40 0.80 24.33
C ASN A 45 0.34 1.90 24.48
N ASN A 46 -0.53 1.76 25.48
CA ASN A 46 -1.54 2.75 25.84
C ASN A 46 -0.99 3.90 26.73
N GLY A 47 0.27 3.81 27.18
CA GLY A 47 0.89 4.83 28.04
C GLY A 47 1.40 6.06 27.28
N ASP A 48 1.57 5.95 25.96
CA ASP A 48 2.00 7.02 25.06
C ASP A 48 1.32 6.80 23.69
N PRO A 49 0.02 7.12 23.56
CA PRO A 49 -0.78 6.78 22.38
C PRO A 49 -0.38 7.58 21.14
N GLU A 50 0.05 8.84 21.30
CA GLU A 50 0.48 9.71 20.20
C GLU A 50 1.72 9.17 19.46
N HIS A 51 2.55 8.40 20.15
CA HIS A 51 3.75 7.76 19.59
C HIS A 51 3.65 6.22 19.58
N ALA A 52 2.43 5.65 19.64
CA ALA A 52 2.23 4.21 19.68
C ALA A 52 2.46 3.53 18.30
N ALA A 53 2.00 4.15 17.20
CA ALA A 53 2.36 3.73 15.86
C ALA A 53 3.82 4.14 15.55
N LYS A 54 4.72 3.15 15.46
CA LYS A 54 6.17 3.39 15.28
C LYS A 54 6.82 2.46 14.23
N PRO A 55 6.42 2.54 12.95
CA PRO A 55 7.01 1.71 11.90
C PRO A 55 8.53 1.86 11.84
N PHE A 56 9.19 0.73 11.59
CA PHE A 56 10.64 0.55 11.50
C PHE A 56 11.45 0.88 12.78
N ASP A 57 10.85 1.44 13.85
CA ASP A 57 11.51 1.68 15.13
C ASP A 57 11.98 0.36 15.80
N ALA A 58 13.08 0.42 16.55
CA ALA A 58 13.65 -0.73 17.23
C ALA A 58 12.75 -1.31 18.35
N ARG A 59 11.81 -0.51 18.88
CA ARG A 59 10.89 -0.86 19.97
C ARG A 59 9.45 -1.04 19.50
N ARG A 60 9.23 -1.19 18.19
CA ARG A 60 7.89 -1.41 17.61
C ARG A 60 7.26 -2.72 18.06
N ASP A 61 5.97 -2.67 18.33
CA ASP A 61 5.20 -3.75 18.97
C ASP A 61 3.78 -3.92 18.39
N GLY A 62 3.49 -3.32 17.23
CA GLY A 62 2.21 -3.46 16.52
C GLY A 62 1.71 -2.15 15.90
N PHE A 63 0.57 -2.21 15.22
CA PHE A 63 -0.11 -1.03 14.64
C PHE A 63 -1.14 -0.41 15.60
N VAL A 64 -1.56 0.82 15.30
CA VAL A 64 -2.75 1.45 15.87
C VAL A 64 -3.86 1.41 14.81
N MET A 65 -5.04 0.89 15.16
CA MET A 65 -6.16 0.78 14.20
C MET A 65 -6.74 2.16 13.90
N GLY A 66 -7.00 2.43 12.62
CA GLY A 66 -7.65 3.65 12.14
C GLY A 66 -8.83 3.34 11.22
N GLU A 67 -9.62 4.36 10.93
CA GLU A 67 -10.76 4.33 10.00
C GLU A 67 -10.63 5.48 9.00
N GLY A 68 -11.28 5.38 7.86
CA GLY A 68 -11.31 6.48 6.90
C GLY A 68 -11.87 6.09 5.54
N ALA A 69 -11.95 7.08 4.66
CA ALA A 69 -12.34 6.89 3.27
C ALA A 69 -11.53 7.81 2.35
N ALA A 70 -11.22 7.33 1.15
CA ALA A 70 -10.57 8.11 0.11
C ALA A 70 -11.15 7.72 -1.26
N VAL A 71 -11.38 8.73 -2.10
CA VAL A 71 -11.84 8.56 -3.48
C VAL A 71 -10.99 9.46 -4.37
N LEU A 72 -10.52 8.89 -5.47
CA LEU A 72 -9.76 9.54 -6.53
C LEU A 72 -10.56 9.46 -7.84
N VAL A 73 -10.37 10.45 -8.70
CA VAL A 73 -10.81 10.39 -10.10
C VAL A 73 -9.57 10.11 -10.94
N LEU A 74 -9.59 9.00 -11.66
CA LEU A 74 -8.61 8.65 -12.68
C LEU A 74 -9.20 9.04 -14.04
N GLU A 75 -8.40 9.63 -14.93
CA GLU A 75 -8.86 10.20 -16.19
C GLU A 75 -7.73 10.08 -17.23
N GLU A 76 -8.03 9.58 -18.44
CA GLU A 76 -7.05 9.38 -19.53
C GLU A 76 -6.22 10.66 -19.74
N LEU A 77 -4.90 10.54 -19.86
CA LEU A 77 -3.98 11.68 -19.75
C LEU A 77 -4.25 12.78 -20.80
N GLU A 78 -4.48 12.40 -22.05
CA GLU A 78 -4.82 13.33 -23.11
C GLU A 78 -6.26 13.86 -22.97
N HIS A 79 -7.20 13.10 -22.41
CA HIS A 79 -8.55 13.57 -22.06
C HIS A 79 -8.50 14.65 -20.96
N ALA A 80 -7.74 14.41 -19.89
CA ALA A 80 -7.47 15.40 -18.84
C ALA A 80 -6.83 16.67 -19.42
N ARG A 81 -5.79 16.51 -20.25
CA ARG A 81 -5.11 17.63 -20.94
C ARG A 81 -6.06 18.42 -21.85
N ARG A 82 -6.90 17.76 -22.64
CA ARG A 82 -7.92 18.41 -23.49
C ARG A 82 -8.93 19.22 -22.69
N ARG A 83 -9.25 18.78 -21.47
CA ARG A 83 -10.13 19.51 -20.54
C ARG A 83 -9.45 20.62 -19.76
N GLY A 84 -8.12 20.64 -19.70
CA GLY A 84 -7.35 21.64 -18.96
C GLY A 84 -7.54 21.56 -17.45
N VAL A 85 -7.70 20.35 -16.89
CA VAL A 85 -7.80 20.13 -15.44
C VAL A 85 -6.42 20.04 -14.79
N ASP A 86 -6.35 20.36 -13.50
CA ASP A 86 -5.13 20.17 -12.70
C ASP A 86 -4.86 18.67 -12.47
N ILE A 87 -3.68 18.21 -12.91
CA ILE A 87 -3.24 16.82 -12.77
C ILE A 87 -2.33 16.72 -11.54
N TYR A 88 -2.75 15.93 -10.54
CA TYR A 88 -1.99 15.77 -9.28
C TYR A 88 -0.79 14.83 -9.42
N CYS A 89 -0.97 13.70 -10.10
CA CYS A 89 0.04 12.69 -10.37
C CYS A 89 -0.38 11.80 -11.55
N GLU A 90 0.56 11.02 -12.06
CA GLU A 90 0.35 9.98 -13.07
C GLU A 90 0.49 8.61 -12.40
N VAL A 91 -0.37 7.65 -12.76
CA VAL A 91 -0.21 6.24 -12.35
C VAL A 91 0.67 5.56 -13.40
N SER A 92 1.96 5.45 -13.12
CA SER A 92 2.94 4.88 -14.07
C SER A 92 2.95 3.35 -14.09
N GLY A 93 2.38 2.69 -13.08
CA GLY A 93 2.32 1.23 -13.00
C GLY A 93 1.64 0.72 -11.74
N TYR A 94 1.14 -0.51 -11.81
CA TYR A 94 0.56 -1.27 -10.72
C TYR A 94 0.77 -2.78 -10.93
N ALA A 95 1.22 -3.44 -9.87
CA ALA A 95 1.32 -4.89 -9.82
C ALA A 95 0.90 -5.42 -8.46
N ASN A 96 0.32 -6.62 -8.44
CA ASN A 96 0.05 -7.38 -7.24
C ASN A 96 0.68 -8.79 -7.31
N ARG A 97 0.98 -9.33 -6.13
CA ARG A 97 1.51 -10.69 -5.94
C ARG A 97 0.88 -11.30 -4.70
N CYS A 98 0.64 -12.60 -4.76
CA CYS A 98 0.28 -13.40 -3.59
C CYS A 98 1.54 -14.09 -3.08
N ASN A 99 1.82 -14.02 -1.77
CA ASN A 99 3.01 -14.64 -1.19
C ASN A 99 3.02 -16.18 -1.30
N ALA A 100 1.83 -16.79 -1.42
CA ALA A 100 1.61 -18.24 -1.49
C ALA A 100 2.38 -19.07 -0.42
N PHE A 101 2.76 -18.45 0.69
CA PHE A 101 3.70 -19.02 1.67
C PHE A 101 2.98 -19.51 2.94
N HIS A 102 2.19 -18.64 3.56
CA HIS A 102 1.43 -18.96 4.76
C HIS A 102 0.26 -17.98 4.93
N MET A 103 -0.82 -18.41 5.59
CA MET A 103 -2.05 -17.60 5.74
C MET A 103 -1.81 -16.24 6.42
N THR A 104 -0.88 -16.20 7.39
CA THR A 104 -0.52 -14.99 8.16
C THR A 104 0.98 -14.75 8.24
N GLY A 105 1.78 -15.62 7.63
CA GLY A 105 3.24 -15.60 7.75
C GLY A 105 3.87 -15.01 6.50
N LEU A 106 4.88 -14.16 6.68
CA LEU A 106 5.71 -13.62 5.62
C LEU A 106 7.13 -14.19 5.70
N ARG A 107 7.75 -14.40 4.55
CA ARG A 107 9.17 -14.77 4.45
C ARG A 107 10.05 -13.55 4.79
N PRO A 108 11.17 -13.69 5.51
CA PRO A 108 12.03 -12.54 5.81
C PRO A 108 12.74 -11.90 4.61
N ASP A 109 12.70 -12.52 3.42
CA ASP A 109 13.50 -12.15 2.24
C ASP A 109 12.76 -11.32 1.17
N GLY A 110 11.47 -11.03 1.38
CA GLY A 110 10.72 -10.02 0.62
C GLY A 110 10.47 -10.33 -0.87
N VAL A 111 10.73 -11.56 -1.32
CA VAL A 111 10.87 -11.88 -2.76
C VAL A 111 9.61 -11.56 -3.55
N GLU A 112 8.45 -12.00 -3.07
CA GLU A 112 7.15 -11.78 -3.72
C GLU A 112 6.75 -10.30 -3.81
N MET A 113 7.22 -9.47 -2.87
CA MET A 113 6.93 -8.04 -2.83
C MET A 113 7.93 -7.28 -3.73
N ALA A 114 9.19 -7.70 -3.77
CA ALA A 114 10.16 -7.18 -4.73
C ALA A 114 9.71 -7.47 -6.17
N GLU A 115 9.22 -8.69 -6.48
CA GLU A 115 8.66 -8.99 -7.80
C GLU A 115 7.47 -8.08 -8.19
N ALA A 116 6.68 -7.62 -7.20
CA ALA A 116 5.61 -6.65 -7.45
C ALA A 116 6.17 -5.23 -7.69
N ILE A 117 7.17 -4.80 -6.91
CA ILE A 117 7.88 -3.52 -7.11
C ILE A 117 8.54 -3.49 -8.50
N ASP A 118 9.33 -4.51 -8.84
CA ASP A 118 10.03 -4.65 -10.12
C ASP A 118 9.05 -4.63 -11.30
N GLN A 119 7.90 -5.30 -11.18
CA GLN A 119 6.89 -5.29 -12.24
C GLN A 119 6.23 -3.91 -12.39
N ALA A 120 5.91 -3.22 -11.29
CA ALA A 120 5.29 -1.88 -11.34
C ALA A 120 6.26 -0.83 -11.91
N LEU A 121 7.54 -0.86 -11.50
CA LEU A 121 8.59 -0.02 -12.08
C LEU A 121 8.82 -0.36 -13.56
N GLY A 122 8.78 -1.63 -13.93
CA GLY A 122 8.93 -2.10 -15.30
C GLY A 122 7.80 -1.66 -16.25
N GLN A 123 6.56 -1.58 -15.76
CA GLN A 123 5.43 -0.98 -16.51
C GLN A 123 5.69 0.50 -16.80
N GLY A 124 6.07 1.26 -15.76
CA GLY A 124 6.38 2.70 -15.88
C GLY A 124 7.71 3.01 -16.57
N ARG A 125 8.56 2.00 -16.78
CA ARG A 125 9.94 2.10 -17.29
C ARG A 125 10.83 3.03 -16.46
N ILE A 126 10.62 3.01 -15.15
CA ILE A 126 11.34 3.84 -14.16
C ILE A 126 12.57 3.07 -13.68
N ASP A 127 13.74 3.72 -13.64
CA ASP A 127 14.92 3.15 -12.98
C ASP A 127 14.71 3.23 -11.45
N PRO A 128 14.94 2.15 -10.67
CA PRO A 128 14.83 2.19 -9.21
C PRO A 128 15.61 3.36 -8.56
N ALA A 129 16.71 3.82 -9.17
CA ALA A 129 17.49 4.97 -8.70
C ALA A 129 16.78 6.33 -8.87
N GLU A 130 15.72 6.42 -9.68
CA GLU A 130 14.88 7.62 -9.83
C GLU A 130 13.78 7.72 -8.75
N VAL A 131 13.55 6.65 -7.98
CA VAL A 131 12.51 6.61 -6.93
C VAL A 131 12.94 7.44 -5.72
N GLY A 132 12.52 8.71 -5.69
CA GLY A 132 12.85 9.64 -4.61
C GLY A 132 12.14 9.38 -3.27
N TYR A 133 11.07 8.59 -3.24
CA TYR A 133 10.30 8.30 -2.02
C TYR A 133 9.54 6.96 -2.12
N VAL A 134 9.51 6.22 -1.01
CA VAL A 134 8.70 5.00 -0.86
C VAL A 134 7.70 5.22 0.28
N ASN A 135 6.41 5.27 -0.06
CA ASN A 135 5.34 5.27 0.94
C ASN A 135 5.05 3.83 1.37
N ALA A 136 5.80 3.37 2.37
CA ALA A 136 5.75 1.99 2.87
C ALA A 136 4.38 1.64 3.50
N HIS A 137 4.02 0.36 3.47
CA HIS A 137 2.91 -0.21 4.25
C HIS A 137 3.12 0.02 5.75
N GLY A 138 4.35 -0.17 6.25
CA GLY A 138 4.79 0.38 7.54
C GLY A 138 3.87 0.03 8.72
N SER A 139 3.54 -1.25 8.89
CA SER A 139 2.60 -1.67 9.95
C SER A 139 3.14 -1.52 11.38
N GLY A 140 4.45 -1.38 11.59
CA GLY A 140 5.02 -1.39 12.94
C GLY A 140 5.08 -2.77 13.58
N THR A 141 4.78 -3.85 12.85
CA THR A 141 5.03 -5.21 13.30
C THR A 141 6.48 -5.61 13.01
N GLN A 142 7.04 -6.52 13.80
CA GLN A 142 8.43 -6.95 13.57
C GLN A 142 8.61 -7.75 12.28
N GLN A 143 7.58 -8.49 11.85
CA GLN A 143 7.62 -9.34 10.65
C GLN A 143 7.44 -8.53 9.37
N ASN A 144 6.37 -7.73 9.26
CA ASN A 144 6.05 -7.01 8.02
C ASN A 144 7.14 -5.97 7.71
N ASP A 145 7.56 -5.17 8.68
CA ASP A 145 8.58 -4.13 8.47
C ASP A 145 9.94 -4.74 8.04
N ARG A 146 10.26 -5.96 8.47
CA ARG A 146 11.47 -6.68 8.00
C ARG A 146 11.29 -7.20 6.57
N HIS A 147 10.14 -7.80 6.28
CA HIS A 147 9.78 -8.32 4.96
C HIS A 147 9.81 -7.19 3.91
N GLU A 148 9.16 -6.07 4.21
CA GLU A 148 9.12 -4.86 3.37
C GLU A 148 10.51 -4.23 3.20
N THR A 149 11.30 -4.12 4.28
CA THR A 149 12.69 -3.64 4.18
C THR A 149 13.56 -4.54 3.29
N ALA A 150 13.32 -5.86 3.29
CA ALA A 150 14.04 -6.81 2.43
C ALA A 150 13.59 -6.72 0.96
N ALA A 151 12.31 -6.50 0.72
CA ALA A 151 11.76 -6.30 -0.62
C ALA A 151 12.29 -5.01 -1.27
N VAL A 152 12.13 -3.87 -0.59
CA VAL A 152 12.53 -2.54 -1.10
C VAL A 152 14.05 -2.41 -1.30
N LYS A 153 14.88 -3.25 -0.67
CA LYS A 153 16.34 -3.29 -0.87
C LYS A 153 16.82 -4.31 -1.90
N ARG A 154 15.91 -5.11 -2.45
CA ARG A 154 16.18 -6.13 -3.48
C ARG A 154 15.92 -5.57 -4.88
N SER A 155 14.87 -4.75 -5.00
CA SER A 155 14.58 -3.86 -6.12
C SER A 155 15.56 -2.68 -6.19
#